data_AF-A2QML7-F1
#
_entry.id   AF-A2QML7-F1
#
_cell.length_a   1.000
_cell.length_b   1.000
_cell.length_c   1.000
_cell.angle_alpha   90.00
_cell.angle_beta   90.00
_cell.angle_gamma   90.00
#
_symmetry.space_group_name_H-M   'P 1'
#
loop_
_entity.id
_entity.type
_entity.pdbx_description
1 polymer ?
#
loop_
_entity_poly.entity_id
_entity_poly.type
_entity_poly.pdbx_seq_one_letter_code
_entity_poly.pdbx_strand_id
1 'polypeptide(L)'
;MDKATFHSEKVEASPLDDSPKHQKASVGSDAQSTHKPWDIIVKYPTSTNAAESSWWRDIGPLLGRLLQVTGYSVPMQFEYLIFARNHIDPALGPYPQRWPSVMTYTDLPIEMSVNFQDHHASTVRVGIEPISEFAGTFSDRFNQTATERLVGRLSTLGGLDRRLYHHFARDFGITEMETMKAKQGDFKRDSVQSTYNIGFTFERMGAASVDTKGYVFLRLKERASGVPMQQLLRESLNQLDVTAERRDRKAVQKVIEYMEEGGGFNEYTYLAWDFVDSAKSRIKVYGVLGDLRTEKVTEVWTMGGRLKDPATVQGLELVRRLWDLLNGNSQQGQQPSKAPILMWNYEIRPGRDEPIPKLYLPLLGRNDMFVAKTLARFFDSLGWADEARSYVANVQYLFPDEDLEQSARLHSWVSLAYTSQAGVYNEGLG
;
A
#
# COMPACT_ATOMS: atom_id res chain seq x y z
N MET A 1 -10.31 5.62 -80.98
CA MET A 1 -11.70 5.88 -81.40
C MET A 1 -12.54 4.81 -80.72
N ASP A 2 -13.43 5.06 -79.79
CA ASP A 2 -14.03 6.29 -79.30
C ASP A 2 -14.52 6.14 -77.86
N LYS A 3 -14.78 7.33 -77.28
CA LYS A 3 -15.23 7.65 -75.94
C LYS A 3 -16.64 7.13 -75.58
N ALA A 4 -16.82 7.06 -74.24
CA ALA A 4 -18.03 7.36 -73.43
C ALA A 4 -19.18 6.33 -73.46
N THR A 5 -19.84 6.00 -72.34
CA THR A 5 -20.45 6.93 -71.38
C THR A 5 -20.74 6.27 -70.02
N PHE A 6 -20.70 7.10 -68.97
CA PHE A 6 -20.95 6.87 -67.55
C PHE A 6 -22.38 6.38 -67.22
N HIS A 7 -22.50 5.54 -66.19
CA HIS A 7 -23.63 5.55 -65.25
C HIS A 7 -23.12 5.45 -63.81
N SER A 8 -23.63 6.36 -62.98
CA SER A 8 -23.26 6.61 -61.60
C SER A 8 -24.10 5.76 -60.64
N GLU A 9 -23.47 4.99 -59.77
CA GLU A 9 -24.09 4.56 -58.51
C GLU A 9 -23.50 5.40 -57.37
N LYS A 10 -24.37 6.18 -56.72
CA LYS A 10 -24.07 6.87 -55.47
C LYS A 10 -24.01 5.82 -54.36
N VAL A 11 -22.83 5.60 -53.81
CA VAL A 11 -22.67 5.00 -52.48
C VAL A 11 -22.77 6.14 -51.47
N GLU A 12 -23.83 6.12 -50.66
CA GLU A 12 -23.97 7.01 -49.50
C GLU A 12 -22.85 6.73 -48.50
N ALA A 13 -22.05 7.75 -48.23
CA ALA A 13 -21.08 7.74 -47.14
C ALA A 13 -21.81 7.95 -45.81
N SER A 14 -21.87 6.92 -44.97
CA SER A 14 -22.16 7.07 -43.54
C SER A 14 -20.90 7.59 -42.82
N PRO A 15 -21.00 8.59 -41.92
CA PRO A 15 -19.86 8.99 -41.11
C PRO A 15 -19.60 7.95 -40.01
N LEU A 16 -18.37 7.45 -39.96
CA LEU A 16 -17.82 6.67 -38.86
C LEU A 16 -17.66 7.59 -37.65
N ASP A 17 -18.50 7.39 -36.63
CA ASP A 17 -18.36 7.97 -35.29
C ASP A 17 -17.51 7.02 -34.44
N ASP A 18 -16.19 7.16 -34.52
CA ASP A 18 -15.24 6.49 -33.64
C ASP A 18 -14.95 7.39 -32.42
N SER A 19 -15.61 7.09 -31.31
CA SER A 19 -15.25 7.58 -29.98
C SER A 19 -15.69 6.55 -28.94
N PRO A 20 -14.78 5.93 -28.17
CA PRO A 20 -15.18 5.06 -27.08
C PRO A 20 -15.71 5.92 -25.92
N LYS A 21 -17.03 6.08 -25.87
CA LYS A 21 -17.71 6.67 -24.71
C LYS A 21 -17.58 5.71 -23.52
N HIS A 22 -16.60 5.98 -22.65
CA HIS A 22 -16.62 5.45 -21.29
C HIS A 22 -17.77 6.12 -20.50
N GLN A 23 -18.98 5.58 -20.66
CA GLN A 23 -20.10 5.90 -19.77
C GLN A 23 -19.91 5.14 -18.46
N LYS A 24 -19.29 5.77 -17.46
CA LYS A 24 -19.59 5.45 -16.06
C LYS A 24 -21.00 5.96 -15.79
N ALA A 25 -21.90 5.05 -15.41
CA ALA A 25 -23.27 5.36 -15.06
C ALA A 25 -23.30 6.44 -13.96
N SER A 26 -24.01 7.53 -14.20
CA SER A 26 -24.37 8.50 -13.17
C SER A 26 -25.28 7.79 -12.16
N VAL A 27 -24.88 7.76 -10.90
CA VAL A 27 -25.71 7.23 -9.81
C VAL A 27 -26.86 8.21 -9.58
N GLY A 28 -28.00 7.90 -10.20
CA GLY A 28 -29.28 8.55 -9.92
C GLY A 28 -29.79 8.13 -8.54
N SER A 29 -30.30 9.10 -7.80
CA SER A 29 -30.96 8.91 -6.51
C SER A 29 -32.31 8.22 -6.70
N ASP A 30 -32.34 6.89 -6.54
CA ASP A 30 -33.58 6.17 -6.26
C ASP A 30 -33.35 5.20 -5.09
N ALA A 31 -34.08 5.45 -4.01
CA ALA A 31 -34.07 4.64 -2.80
C ALA A 31 -34.85 3.35 -3.04
N GLN A 32 -34.15 2.27 -3.40
CA GLN A 32 -34.61 0.90 -3.27
C GLN A 32 -33.46 0.04 -2.75
N SER A 33 -33.71 -0.68 -1.66
CA SER A 33 -32.85 -1.65 -0.97
C SER A 33 -32.00 -2.51 -1.93
N THR A 34 -30.86 -1.99 -2.37
CA THR A 34 -29.84 -2.78 -3.07
C THR A 34 -29.13 -3.62 -2.03
N HIS A 35 -29.33 -4.94 -2.07
CA HIS A 35 -28.54 -5.84 -1.25
C HIS A 35 -27.04 -5.62 -1.54
N LYS A 36 -26.33 -5.01 -0.59
CA LYS A 36 -24.92 -4.67 -0.76
C LYS A 36 -24.10 -5.97 -0.79
N PRO A 37 -23.10 -6.11 -1.68
CA PRO A 37 -22.30 -7.34 -1.78
C PRO A 37 -21.74 -7.82 -0.44
N TRP A 38 -21.25 -6.90 0.41
CA TRP A 38 -20.69 -7.22 1.72
C TRP A 38 -21.72 -7.69 2.76
N ASP A 39 -23.00 -7.33 2.61
CA ASP A 39 -24.09 -7.83 3.45
C ASP A 39 -24.55 -9.23 2.97
N ILE A 40 -24.52 -9.45 1.65
CA ILE A 40 -24.93 -10.73 1.03
C ILE A 40 -24.01 -11.87 1.46
N ILE A 41 -22.68 -11.66 1.40
CA ILE A 41 -21.73 -12.76 1.62
C ILE A 41 -21.74 -13.32 3.04
N VAL A 42 -22.26 -12.56 4.02
CA VAL A 42 -22.36 -13.00 5.42
C VAL A 42 -23.76 -13.43 5.82
N LYS A 43 -24.73 -13.41 4.89
CA LYS A 43 -26.10 -13.85 5.16
C LYS A 43 -26.18 -15.32 5.60
N TYR A 44 -25.22 -16.14 5.15
CA TYR A 44 -25.14 -17.57 5.44
C TYR A 44 -23.74 -17.91 5.98
N PRO A 45 -23.45 -17.59 7.26
CA PRO A 45 -22.10 -17.72 7.80
C PRO A 45 -21.67 -19.19 7.86
N THR A 46 -20.41 -19.45 7.47
CA THR A 46 -19.76 -20.77 7.55
C THR A 46 -18.96 -20.98 8.84
N SER A 47 -18.80 -19.93 9.65
CA SER A 47 -18.06 -19.90 10.91
C SER A 47 -18.90 -19.20 11.98
N THR A 48 -18.83 -19.71 13.22
CA THR A 48 -19.47 -19.09 14.40
C THR A 48 -18.50 -18.22 15.21
N ASN A 49 -17.34 -17.86 14.65
CA ASN A 49 -16.36 -17.03 15.33
C ASN A 49 -16.89 -15.58 15.50
N ALA A 50 -17.14 -15.20 16.75
CA ALA A 50 -17.66 -13.88 17.09
C ALA A 50 -16.66 -12.74 16.81
N ALA A 51 -15.35 -13.03 16.87
CA ALA A 51 -14.31 -12.04 16.58
C ALA A 51 -14.29 -11.70 15.08
N GLU A 52 -14.28 -12.72 14.21
CA GLU A 52 -14.44 -12.55 12.75
C GLU A 52 -15.72 -11.79 12.39
N SER A 53 -16.84 -12.14 13.04
CA SER A 53 -18.11 -11.44 12.80
C SER A 53 -18.05 -9.96 13.18
N SER A 54 -17.30 -9.63 14.24
CA SER A 54 -17.13 -8.25 14.70
C SER A 54 -16.17 -7.47 13.80
N TRP A 55 -15.05 -8.09 13.40
CA TRP A 55 -14.15 -7.51 12.40
C TRP A 55 -14.87 -7.25 11.09
N TRP A 56 -15.58 -8.24 10.55
CA TRP A 56 -16.30 -8.10 9.28
C TRP A 56 -17.30 -6.94 9.29
N ARG A 57 -18.01 -6.71 10.40
CA ARG A 57 -18.93 -5.58 10.56
C ARG A 57 -18.21 -4.24 10.37
N ASP A 58 -16.97 -4.13 10.83
CA ASP A 58 -16.19 -2.90 10.78
C ASP A 58 -15.46 -2.74 9.43
N ILE A 59 -14.92 -3.83 8.86
CA ILE A 59 -14.05 -3.76 7.67
C ILE A 59 -14.76 -4.07 6.34
N GLY A 60 -15.77 -4.96 6.35
CA GLY A 60 -16.43 -5.47 5.15
C GLY A 60 -17.16 -4.38 4.36
N PRO A 61 -17.99 -3.54 5.03
CA PRO A 61 -18.65 -2.43 4.36
C PRO A 61 -17.70 -1.40 3.76
N LEU A 62 -16.58 -1.09 4.45
CA LEU A 62 -15.59 -0.13 3.93
C LEU A 62 -14.90 -0.68 2.69
N LEU A 63 -14.42 -1.94 2.74
CA LEU A 63 -13.80 -2.59 1.58
C LEU A 63 -14.77 -2.66 0.39
N GLY A 64 -16.02 -3.02 0.64
CA GLY A 64 -17.03 -3.08 -0.40
C GLY A 64 -17.28 -1.73 -1.07
N ARG A 65 -17.37 -0.64 -0.28
CA ARG A 65 -17.48 0.72 -0.83
C ARG A 65 -16.24 1.14 -1.59
N LEU A 66 -15.03 0.79 -1.12
CA LEU A 66 -13.78 1.03 -1.86
C LEU A 66 -13.80 0.38 -3.24
N LEU A 67 -14.20 -0.90 -3.33
CA LEU A 67 -14.32 -1.61 -4.61
C LEU A 67 -15.36 -0.96 -5.53
N GLN A 68 -16.44 -0.39 -4.98
CA GLN A 68 -17.45 0.32 -5.75
C GLN A 68 -16.95 1.65 -6.30
N VAL A 69 -16.41 2.53 -5.46
CA VAL A 69 -15.96 3.88 -5.90
C VAL A 69 -14.77 3.80 -6.86
N THR A 70 -13.95 2.76 -6.73
CA THR A 70 -12.84 2.49 -7.66
C THR A 70 -13.31 1.77 -8.92
N GLY A 71 -14.56 1.34 -9.03
CA GLY A 71 -15.17 0.86 -10.29
C GLY A 71 -14.89 -0.61 -10.62
N TYR A 72 -14.71 -1.47 -9.62
CA TYR A 72 -14.67 -2.92 -9.84
C TYR A 72 -16.04 -3.43 -10.30
N SER A 73 -16.05 -4.41 -11.20
CA SER A 73 -17.29 -5.06 -11.63
C SER A 73 -17.96 -5.79 -10.46
N VAL A 74 -19.28 -5.98 -10.50
CA VAL A 74 -20.00 -6.69 -9.43
C VAL A 74 -19.43 -8.11 -9.18
N PRO A 75 -19.09 -8.92 -10.20
CA PRO A 75 -18.43 -10.20 -9.97
C PRO A 75 -17.09 -10.07 -9.22
N MET A 76 -16.24 -9.12 -9.61
CA MET A 76 -14.98 -8.85 -8.91
C MET A 76 -15.21 -8.38 -7.46
N GLN A 77 -16.24 -7.58 -7.22
CA GLN A 77 -16.60 -7.16 -5.85
C GLN A 77 -16.88 -8.39 -4.98
N PHE A 78 -17.69 -9.33 -5.45
CA PHE A 78 -17.96 -10.57 -4.71
C PHE A 78 -16.70 -11.41 -4.51
N GLU A 79 -15.88 -11.58 -5.54
CA GLU A 79 -14.67 -12.38 -5.46
C GLU A 79 -13.68 -11.86 -4.41
N TYR A 80 -13.41 -10.55 -4.42
CA TYR A 80 -12.51 -9.93 -3.43
C TYR A 80 -13.10 -9.88 -2.02
N LEU A 81 -14.41 -9.70 -1.89
CA LEU A 81 -15.08 -9.76 -0.59
C LEU A 81 -15.05 -11.18 -0.01
N ILE A 82 -15.22 -12.22 -0.83
CA ILE A 82 -15.08 -13.63 -0.43
C ILE A 82 -13.63 -13.92 -0.03
N PHE A 83 -12.65 -13.45 -0.81
CA PHE A 83 -11.23 -13.56 -0.45
C PHE A 83 -10.95 -12.91 0.91
N ALA A 84 -11.42 -11.67 1.11
CA ALA A 84 -11.24 -10.96 2.36
C ALA A 84 -11.89 -11.71 3.53
N ARG A 85 -13.13 -12.19 3.38
CA ARG A 85 -13.83 -12.93 4.43
C ARG A 85 -13.14 -14.25 4.80
N ASN A 86 -12.52 -14.94 3.84
CA ASN A 86 -11.92 -16.25 4.07
C ASN A 86 -10.44 -16.21 4.49
N HIS A 87 -9.71 -15.15 4.14
CA HIS A 87 -8.25 -15.10 4.33
C HIS A 87 -7.76 -13.89 5.12
N ILE A 88 -8.38 -12.73 4.96
CA ILE A 88 -7.99 -11.50 5.66
C ILE A 88 -8.63 -11.45 7.05
N ASP A 89 -9.96 -11.57 7.10
CA ASP A 89 -10.75 -11.44 8.32
C ASP A 89 -10.33 -12.44 9.44
N PRO A 90 -10.15 -13.75 9.17
CA PRO A 90 -9.65 -14.68 10.18
C PRO A 90 -8.19 -14.44 10.60
N ALA A 91 -7.43 -13.66 9.83
CA ALA A 91 -6.05 -13.33 10.15
C ALA A 91 -5.93 -12.09 11.04
N LEU A 92 -7.01 -11.32 11.26
CA LEU A 92 -7.00 -10.15 12.16
C LEU A 92 -6.99 -10.53 13.65
N GLY A 93 -7.26 -11.81 13.96
CA GLY A 93 -7.14 -12.34 15.31
C GLY A 93 -8.27 -11.88 16.25
N PRO A 94 -8.02 -11.83 17.57
CA PRO A 94 -9.03 -11.49 18.57
C PRO A 94 -9.66 -10.10 18.37
N TYR A 95 -10.94 -9.97 18.72
CA TYR A 95 -11.67 -8.71 18.76
C TYR A 95 -12.26 -8.48 20.17
N PRO A 96 -12.10 -7.30 20.80
CA PRO A 96 -11.22 -6.21 20.37
C PRO A 96 -9.75 -6.64 20.30
N GLN A 97 -8.97 -5.99 19.43
CA GLN A 97 -7.55 -6.29 19.26
C GLN A 97 -6.76 -6.02 20.53
N ARG A 98 -5.72 -6.83 20.78
CA ARG A 98 -4.85 -6.72 21.96
C ARG A 98 -3.38 -6.48 21.61
N TRP A 99 -2.99 -6.84 20.39
CA TRP A 99 -1.64 -6.66 19.89
C TRP A 99 -1.52 -5.27 19.27
N PRO A 100 -0.58 -4.42 19.74
CA PRO A 100 -0.43 -3.08 19.21
C PRO A 100 0.36 -3.12 17.90
N SER A 101 -0.36 -3.24 16.77
CA SER A 101 0.28 -3.33 15.47
C SER A 101 1.03 -2.05 15.13
N VAL A 102 2.30 -2.18 14.72
CA VAL A 102 3.12 -1.03 14.29
C VAL A 102 2.74 -0.52 12.90
N MET A 103 1.84 -1.22 12.20
CA MET A 103 1.43 -0.90 10.84
C MET A 103 0.64 0.41 10.78
N THR A 104 -0.15 0.72 11.82
CA THR A 104 -1.06 1.86 11.84
C THR A 104 -0.84 2.72 13.08
N TYR A 105 -1.25 4.00 13.01
CA TYR A 105 -1.18 4.89 14.17
C TYR A 105 -2.19 4.56 15.28
N THR A 106 -3.21 3.76 14.96
CA THR A 106 -4.32 3.37 15.82
C THR A 106 -4.11 1.98 16.45
N ASP A 107 -2.92 1.41 16.28
CA ASP A 107 -2.54 0.08 16.77
C ASP A 107 -3.38 -1.06 16.13
N LEU A 108 -4.18 -0.75 15.10
CA LEU A 108 -5.02 -1.70 14.38
C LEU A 108 -4.19 -2.52 13.39
N PRO A 109 -4.51 -3.82 13.23
CA PRO A 109 -3.77 -4.72 12.34
C PRO A 109 -4.24 -4.70 10.89
N ILE A 110 -4.95 -3.65 10.47
CA ILE A 110 -5.47 -3.52 9.11
C ILE A 110 -5.43 -2.06 8.64
N GLU A 111 -5.03 -1.86 7.38
CA GLU A 111 -5.08 -0.59 6.66
C GLU A 111 -5.60 -0.86 5.24
N MET A 112 -6.41 0.05 4.68
CA MET A 112 -6.91 -0.08 3.31
C MET A 112 -6.55 1.16 2.50
N SER A 113 -6.02 0.95 1.30
CA SER A 113 -5.58 2.05 0.44
C SER A 113 -6.07 1.94 -0.99
N VAL A 114 -6.11 3.09 -1.68
CA VAL A 114 -6.36 3.16 -3.12
C VAL A 114 -5.10 3.64 -3.81
N ASN A 115 -4.63 2.86 -4.78
CA ASN A 115 -3.56 3.26 -5.68
C ASN A 115 -4.15 3.81 -6.97
N PHE A 116 -4.14 5.14 -7.09
CA PHE A 116 -4.45 5.90 -8.30
C PHE A 116 -3.25 5.86 -9.24
N GLN A 117 -3.52 5.57 -10.51
CA GLN A 117 -2.50 5.37 -11.51
C GLN A 117 -2.81 6.22 -12.74
N ASP A 118 -1.76 6.74 -13.35
CA ASP A 118 -1.90 7.35 -14.66
C ASP A 118 -2.27 6.32 -15.71
N HIS A 119 -3.15 6.68 -16.66
CA HIS A 119 -3.57 5.85 -17.79
C HIS A 119 -4.05 4.41 -17.47
N HIS A 120 -4.22 4.06 -16.19
CA HIS A 120 -4.54 2.73 -15.71
C HIS A 120 -5.65 2.78 -14.66
N ALA A 121 -6.35 1.67 -14.50
CA ALA A 121 -7.41 1.55 -13.52
C ALA A 121 -6.85 1.63 -12.08
N SER A 122 -7.45 2.47 -11.24
CA SER A 122 -7.15 2.51 -9.81
C SER A 122 -7.43 1.15 -9.15
N THR A 123 -6.57 0.76 -8.21
CA THR A 123 -6.64 -0.54 -7.52
C THR A 123 -6.79 -0.36 -6.02
N VAL A 124 -7.63 -1.17 -5.39
CA VAL A 124 -7.76 -1.27 -3.93
C VAL A 124 -6.69 -2.20 -3.37
N ARG A 125 -6.16 -1.84 -2.20
CA ARG A 125 -5.21 -2.63 -1.43
C ARG A 125 -5.65 -2.80 0.01
N VAL A 126 -5.26 -3.91 0.60
CA VAL A 126 -5.45 -4.19 2.04
C VAL A 126 -4.12 -4.65 2.61
N GLY A 127 -3.58 -3.90 3.56
CA GLY A 127 -2.45 -4.31 4.39
C GLY A 127 -2.95 -4.89 5.70
N ILE A 128 -2.37 -6.00 6.14
CA ILE A 128 -2.63 -6.55 7.47
C ILE A 128 -1.34 -6.91 8.19
N GLU A 129 -1.37 -6.82 9.52
CA GLU A 129 -0.51 -7.63 10.38
C GLU A 129 -1.32 -8.86 10.82
N PRO A 130 -1.01 -10.07 10.34
CA PRO A 130 -1.69 -11.26 10.82
C PRO A 130 -1.46 -11.43 12.33
N ILE A 131 -2.51 -11.62 13.11
CA ILE A 131 -2.46 -11.80 14.55
C ILE A 131 -3.07 -13.14 14.94
N SER A 132 -2.42 -13.83 15.87
CA SER A 132 -2.98 -15.02 16.52
C SER A 132 -3.46 -14.69 17.94
N GLU A 133 -4.28 -15.57 18.50
CA GLU A 133 -4.70 -15.51 19.91
C GLU A 133 -3.54 -15.57 20.92
N PHE A 134 -2.36 -16.04 20.48
CA PHE A 134 -1.15 -16.16 21.30
C PHE A 134 -0.19 -14.98 21.14
N ALA A 135 -0.47 -14.01 20.28
CA ALA A 135 0.39 -12.86 20.05
C ALA A 135 0.70 -12.11 21.37
N GLY A 136 1.98 -11.89 21.64
CA GLY A 136 2.46 -11.25 22.87
C GLY A 136 2.47 -12.14 24.12
N THR A 137 1.98 -13.38 24.03
CA THR A 137 2.10 -14.37 25.11
C THR A 137 3.45 -15.06 25.07
N PHE A 138 3.75 -15.90 26.08
CA PHE A 138 4.96 -16.72 26.06
C PHE A 138 5.04 -17.66 24.84
N SER A 139 3.89 -18.10 24.30
CA SER A 139 3.82 -19.02 23.16
C SER A 139 4.08 -18.35 21.81
N ASP A 140 3.87 -17.03 21.68
CA ASP A 140 4.17 -16.27 20.46
C ASP A 140 4.47 -14.80 20.79
N ARG A 141 5.60 -14.57 21.47
CA ARG A 141 5.97 -13.26 22.02
C ARG A 141 6.00 -12.14 20.98
N PHE A 142 6.37 -12.46 19.74
CA PHE A 142 6.63 -11.48 18.66
C PHE A 142 5.71 -11.65 17.45
N ASN A 143 4.56 -12.31 17.64
CA ASN A 143 3.50 -12.45 16.63
C ASN A 143 4.01 -13.00 15.28
N GLN A 144 4.78 -14.09 15.30
CA GLN A 144 5.34 -14.69 14.08
C GLN A 144 4.45 -15.80 13.51
N THR A 145 3.69 -16.48 14.38
CA THR A 145 2.97 -17.71 14.00
C THR A 145 1.80 -17.43 13.06
N ALA A 146 1.11 -16.30 13.24
CA ALA A 146 -0.06 -15.94 12.45
C ALA A 146 0.29 -15.75 10.97
N THR A 147 1.43 -15.11 10.69
CA THR A 147 1.90 -14.88 9.32
C THR A 147 2.27 -16.19 8.63
N GLU A 148 2.99 -17.09 9.29
CA GLU A 148 3.30 -18.42 8.74
C GLU A 148 2.03 -19.21 8.38
N ARG A 149 1.02 -19.18 9.27
CA ARG A 149 -0.28 -19.82 9.01
C ARG A 149 -0.99 -19.19 7.81
N LEU A 150 -1.02 -17.86 7.72
CA LEU A 150 -1.65 -17.17 6.59
C LEU A 150 -0.95 -17.50 5.27
N VAL A 151 0.38 -17.38 5.21
CA VAL A 151 1.17 -17.69 4.03
C VAL A 151 1.01 -19.16 3.62
N GLY A 152 0.97 -20.08 4.58
CA GLY A 152 0.65 -21.49 4.35
C GLY A 152 -0.72 -21.69 3.71
N ARG A 153 -1.77 -21.04 4.25
CA ARG A 153 -3.13 -21.09 3.67
C ARG A 153 -3.19 -20.49 2.27
N LEU A 154 -2.58 -19.34 2.03
CA LEU A 154 -2.58 -18.72 0.70
C LEU A 154 -1.87 -19.59 -0.33
N SER A 155 -0.83 -20.33 0.07
CA SER A 155 -0.12 -21.23 -0.84
C SER A 155 -0.98 -22.37 -1.38
N THR A 156 -2.08 -22.74 -0.70
CA THR A 156 -3.00 -23.78 -1.20
C THR A 156 -3.91 -23.29 -2.33
N LEU A 157 -4.01 -21.97 -2.54
CA LEU A 157 -4.77 -21.36 -3.64
C LEU A 157 -4.00 -21.41 -4.97
N GLY A 158 -2.70 -21.71 -4.93
CA GLY A 158 -1.81 -21.67 -6.09
C GLY A 158 -1.28 -20.25 -6.38
N GLY A 159 -0.26 -20.16 -7.25
CA GLY A 159 0.28 -18.88 -7.73
C GLY A 159 1.16 -18.08 -6.75
N LEU A 160 1.33 -18.54 -5.51
CA LEU A 160 2.15 -17.85 -4.49
C LEU A 160 3.56 -18.46 -4.38
N ASP A 161 4.59 -17.75 -4.85
CA ASP A 161 5.99 -18.15 -4.63
C ASP A 161 6.46 -17.66 -3.25
N ARG A 162 6.85 -18.61 -2.38
CA ARG A 162 7.26 -18.34 -0.99
C ARG A 162 8.77 -18.34 -0.78
N ARG A 163 9.60 -18.48 -1.82
CA ARG A 163 11.07 -18.53 -1.69
C ARG A 163 11.63 -17.31 -0.99
N LEU A 164 11.19 -16.12 -1.38
CA LEU A 164 11.62 -14.87 -0.72
C LEU A 164 11.09 -14.74 0.70
N TYR A 165 9.87 -15.21 0.96
CA TYR A 165 9.36 -15.24 2.33
C TYR A 165 10.25 -16.09 3.22
N HIS A 166 10.60 -17.31 2.81
CA HIS A 166 11.48 -18.17 3.60
C HIS A 166 12.90 -17.59 3.74
N HIS A 167 13.42 -16.93 2.71
CA HIS A 167 14.71 -16.22 2.78
C HIS A 167 14.69 -15.13 3.85
N PHE A 168 13.69 -14.24 3.81
CA PHE A 168 13.59 -13.14 4.76
C PHE A 168 13.15 -13.58 6.17
N ALA A 169 12.31 -14.62 6.29
CA ALA A 169 11.94 -15.19 7.58
C ALA A 169 13.13 -15.85 8.26
N ARG A 170 14.05 -16.49 7.51
CA ARG A 170 15.31 -17.00 8.04
C ARG A 170 16.20 -15.88 8.58
N ASP A 171 16.35 -14.80 7.82
CA ASP A 171 17.31 -13.74 8.12
C ASP A 171 16.81 -12.77 9.19
N PHE A 172 15.52 -12.47 9.20
CA PHE A 172 14.91 -11.43 10.03
C PHE A 172 13.90 -11.96 11.05
N GLY A 173 13.50 -13.22 10.97
CA GLY A 173 12.70 -13.87 12.00
C GLY A 173 13.46 -14.05 13.31
N ILE A 174 12.70 -14.15 14.40
CA ILE A 174 13.23 -14.29 15.75
C ILE A 174 13.16 -15.75 16.16
N THR A 175 14.31 -16.34 16.43
CA THR A 175 14.43 -17.73 16.90
C THR A 175 13.97 -17.87 18.34
N GLU A 176 13.72 -19.10 18.78
CA GLU A 176 13.39 -19.39 20.17
C GLU A 176 14.52 -18.97 21.12
N MET A 177 15.78 -19.23 20.74
CA MET A 177 16.96 -18.82 21.52
C MET A 177 17.06 -17.29 21.65
N GLU A 178 16.82 -16.56 20.56
CA GLU A 178 16.77 -15.08 20.58
C GLU A 178 15.62 -14.56 21.45
N THR A 179 14.45 -15.20 21.38
CA THR A 179 13.29 -14.89 22.22
C THR A 179 13.59 -15.05 23.71
N MET A 180 14.35 -16.09 24.09
CA MET A 180 14.78 -16.31 25.48
C MET A 180 15.82 -15.28 25.95
N LYS A 181 16.69 -14.80 25.05
CA LYS A 181 17.73 -13.81 25.37
C LYS A 181 17.19 -12.38 25.51
N ALA A 182 16.13 -12.06 24.78
CA ALA A 182 15.46 -10.75 24.84
C ALA A 182 14.91 -10.48 26.24
N LYS A 183 15.47 -9.50 26.97
CA LYS A 183 15.01 -9.16 28.33
C LYS A 183 13.68 -8.41 28.25
N GLN A 184 12.83 -8.55 29.26
CA GLN A 184 11.54 -7.84 29.31
C GLN A 184 11.72 -6.30 29.27
N GLY A 185 12.84 -5.77 29.76
CA GLY A 185 13.14 -4.33 29.73
C GLY A 185 13.68 -3.80 28.40
N ASP A 186 14.01 -4.67 27.44
CA ASP A 186 14.58 -4.25 26.15
C ASP A 186 13.52 -3.66 25.21
N PHE A 187 12.24 -3.95 25.49
CA PHE A 187 11.09 -3.51 24.71
C PHE A 187 10.11 -2.77 25.63
N LYS A 188 9.90 -1.48 25.37
CA LYS A 188 8.90 -0.66 26.04
C LYS A 188 7.53 -0.90 25.38
N ARG A 189 6.46 -0.42 26.01
CA ARG A 189 5.08 -0.48 25.47
C ARG A 189 5.02 -0.05 24.00
N ASP A 190 5.74 1.01 23.65
CA ASP A 190 5.70 1.63 22.31
C ASP A 190 6.87 1.16 21.41
N SER A 191 7.62 0.13 21.80
CA SER A 191 8.67 -0.43 20.95
C SER A 191 8.07 -1.21 19.78
N VAL A 192 8.72 -1.12 18.62
CA VAL A 192 8.38 -1.94 17.44
C VAL A 192 8.57 -3.42 17.77
N GLN A 193 7.46 -4.14 17.90
CA GLN A 193 7.42 -5.57 18.24
C GLN A 193 6.81 -6.44 17.14
N SER A 194 6.13 -5.83 16.16
CA SER A 194 5.65 -6.53 14.97
C SER A 194 6.83 -7.08 14.17
N THR A 195 6.68 -8.31 13.68
CA THR A 195 7.70 -8.93 12.82
C THR A 195 7.33 -8.81 11.35
N TYR A 196 6.09 -9.17 10.98
CA TYR A 196 5.67 -9.29 9.59
C TYR A 196 4.31 -8.62 9.32
N ASN A 197 4.18 -8.01 8.15
CA ASN A 197 2.90 -7.63 7.58
C ASN A 197 2.72 -8.30 6.21
N ILE A 198 1.47 -8.40 5.74
CA ILE A 198 1.11 -8.90 4.42
C ILE A 198 0.21 -7.87 3.74
N GLY A 199 0.51 -7.55 2.48
CA GLY A 199 -0.29 -6.66 1.65
C GLY A 199 -0.94 -7.41 0.50
N PHE A 200 -2.20 -7.08 0.21
CA PHE A 200 -2.97 -7.61 -0.89
C PHE A 200 -3.32 -6.47 -1.84
N THR A 201 -3.07 -6.64 -3.14
CA THR A 201 -3.54 -5.74 -4.19
C THR A 201 -4.59 -6.48 -5.00
N PHE A 202 -5.79 -5.92 -5.11
CA PHE A 202 -6.88 -6.51 -5.88
C PHE A 202 -6.78 -6.03 -7.31
N GLU A 203 -6.39 -6.90 -8.23
CA GLU A 203 -6.17 -6.51 -9.62
C GLU A 203 -7.49 -6.19 -10.33
N ARG A 204 -7.49 -5.12 -11.13
CA ARG A 204 -8.72 -4.68 -11.81
C ARG A 204 -8.75 -5.03 -13.29
N MET A 205 -7.60 -5.40 -13.86
CA MET A 205 -7.46 -5.70 -15.27
C MET A 205 -7.34 -7.20 -15.50
N GLY A 206 -8.13 -7.73 -16.44
CA GLY A 206 -8.14 -9.16 -16.74
C GLY A 206 -9.04 -9.96 -15.80
N ALA A 207 -8.67 -11.22 -15.57
CA ALA A 207 -9.32 -12.06 -14.56
C ALA A 207 -8.97 -11.54 -13.17
N ALA A 208 -9.90 -11.70 -12.22
CA ALA A 208 -9.66 -11.33 -10.85
C ALA A 208 -8.45 -12.12 -10.30
N SER A 209 -7.48 -11.38 -9.77
CA SER A 209 -6.31 -11.92 -9.09
C SER A 209 -5.94 -11.06 -7.89
N VAL A 210 -5.19 -11.65 -6.96
CA VAL A 210 -4.69 -10.98 -5.76
C VAL A 210 -3.17 -11.01 -5.76
N ASP A 211 -2.57 -9.85 -5.99
CA ASP A 211 -1.12 -9.68 -5.88
C ASP A 211 -0.74 -9.55 -4.41
N THR A 212 0.12 -10.45 -3.92
CA THR A 212 0.50 -10.52 -2.50
C THR A 212 1.91 -9.99 -2.29
N LYS A 213 2.09 -9.18 -1.25
CA LYS A 213 3.36 -8.62 -0.79
C LYS A 213 3.63 -9.00 0.66
N GLY A 214 4.88 -9.27 0.97
CA GLY A 214 5.33 -9.50 2.34
C GLY A 214 6.18 -8.35 2.82
N TYR A 215 6.15 -8.11 4.13
CA TYR A 215 6.93 -7.08 4.81
C TYR A 215 7.60 -7.69 6.04
N VAL A 216 8.81 -7.24 6.37
CA VAL A 216 9.49 -7.62 7.62
C VAL A 216 10.21 -6.44 8.26
N PHE A 217 10.00 -6.25 9.55
CA PHE A 217 10.63 -5.20 10.35
C PHE A 217 11.99 -5.67 10.88
N LEU A 218 13.00 -4.82 10.75
CA LEU A 218 14.39 -5.23 11.00
C LEU A 218 14.84 -5.04 12.45
N ARG A 219 14.22 -4.09 13.16
CA ARG A 219 14.66 -3.66 14.49
C ARG A 219 14.63 -4.78 15.51
N LEU A 220 13.60 -5.61 15.45
CA LEU A 220 13.46 -6.71 16.40
C LEU A 220 14.62 -7.70 16.28
N LYS A 221 15.03 -8.04 15.05
CA LYS A 221 16.17 -8.93 14.80
C LYS A 221 17.49 -8.32 15.28
N GLU A 222 17.72 -7.05 14.99
CA GLU A 222 18.91 -6.33 15.46
C GLU A 222 19.01 -6.37 17.00
N ARG A 223 17.90 -6.06 17.70
CA ARG A 223 17.87 -6.09 19.17
C ARG A 223 18.10 -7.48 19.73
N ALA A 224 17.52 -8.51 19.12
CA ALA A 224 17.57 -9.87 19.61
C ALA A 224 18.92 -10.57 19.34
N SER A 225 19.52 -10.30 18.18
CA SER A 225 20.80 -10.90 17.75
C SER A 225 22.02 -10.09 18.20
N GLY A 226 21.87 -8.78 18.42
CA GLY A 226 22.97 -7.84 18.63
C GLY A 226 23.72 -7.46 17.36
N VAL A 227 23.28 -7.93 16.19
CA VAL A 227 23.90 -7.60 14.90
C VAL A 227 23.28 -6.32 14.36
N PRO A 228 24.08 -5.31 13.97
CA PRO A 228 23.57 -4.05 13.44
C PRO A 228 22.67 -4.24 12.20
N MET A 229 21.61 -3.45 12.12
CA MET A 229 20.59 -3.57 11.06
C MET A 229 21.17 -3.47 9.64
N GLN A 230 22.11 -2.55 9.42
CA GLN A 230 22.75 -2.35 8.13
C GLN A 230 23.54 -3.58 7.68
N GLN A 231 24.16 -4.30 8.62
CA GLN A 231 24.88 -5.54 8.32
C GLN A 231 23.89 -6.65 7.95
N LEU A 232 22.83 -6.84 8.75
CA LEU A 232 21.78 -7.82 8.46
C LEU A 232 21.17 -7.62 7.07
N LEU A 233 20.82 -6.37 6.74
CA LEU A 233 20.23 -6.04 5.44
C LEU A 233 21.22 -6.28 4.29
N ARG A 234 22.48 -5.87 4.45
CA ARG A 234 23.53 -6.05 3.43
C ARG A 234 23.78 -7.52 3.13
N GLU A 235 23.94 -8.33 4.16
CA GLU A 235 24.20 -9.77 4.02
C GLU A 235 23.02 -10.49 3.36
N SER A 236 21.79 -10.22 3.82
CA SER A 236 20.58 -10.83 3.26
C SER A 236 20.37 -10.50 1.78
N LEU A 237 20.51 -9.23 1.38
CA LEU A 237 20.31 -8.81 0.00
C LEU A 237 21.45 -9.27 -0.93
N ASN A 238 22.70 -9.27 -0.45
CA ASN A 238 23.82 -9.78 -1.24
C ASN A 238 23.72 -11.29 -1.48
N GLN A 239 23.28 -12.05 -0.47
CA GLN A 239 23.02 -13.48 -0.67
C GLN A 239 21.91 -13.70 -1.69
N LEU A 240 20.86 -12.87 -1.66
CA LEU A 240 19.75 -12.97 -2.60
C LEU A 240 20.17 -12.68 -4.06
N ASP A 241 21.03 -11.69 -4.28
CA ASP A 241 21.60 -11.40 -5.61
C ASP A 241 22.31 -12.63 -6.20
N VAL A 242 23.08 -13.34 -5.36
CA VAL A 242 23.81 -14.55 -5.77
C VAL A 242 22.86 -15.73 -6.03
N THR A 243 21.89 -15.97 -5.14
CA THR A 243 21.03 -17.16 -5.22
C THR A 243 19.93 -17.04 -6.27
N ALA A 244 19.50 -15.83 -6.61
CA ALA A 244 18.42 -15.57 -7.56
C ALA A 244 18.87 -14.83 -8.83
N GLU A 245 20.18 -14.64 -9.03
CA GLU A 245 20.81 -13.96 -10.18
C GLU A 245 20.15 -12.60 -10.51
N ARG A 246 19.84 -11.82 -9.48
CA ARG A 246 19.03 -10.60 -9.64
C ARG A 246 19.77 -9.48 -10.34
N ARG A 247 21.10 -9.42 -10.24
CA ARG A 247 21.96 -8.40 -10.86
C ARG A 247 21.58 -6.98 -10.42
N ASP A 248 21.25 -6.81 -9.14
CA ASP A 248 20.82 -5.53 -8.54
C ASP A 248 21.74 -5.04 -7.42
N ARG A 249 22.93 -5.66 -7.28
CA ARG A 249 23.94 -5.33 -6.26
C ARG A 249 24.31 -3.86 -6.16
N LYS A 250 24.39 -3.14 -7.29
CA LYS A 250 24.72 -1.71 -7.28
C LYS A 250 23.60 -0.86 -6.66
N ALA A 251 22.34 -1.18 -6.96
CA ALA A 251 21.20 -0.51 -6.34
C ALA A 251 21.15 -0.81 -4.84
N VAL A 252 21.38 -2.06 -4.43
CA VAL A 252 21.50 -2.46 -3.01
C VAL A 252 22.59 -1.66 -2.31
N GLN A 253 23.79 -1.61 -2.87
CA GLN A 253 24.92 -0.86 -2.30
C GLN A 253 24.57 0.62 -2.12
N LYS A 254 23.99 1.25 -3.15
CA LYS A 254 23.59 2.66 -3.12
C LYS A 254 22.56 2.96 -2.04
N VAL A 255 21.56 2.09 -1.87
CA VAL A 255 20.54 2.22 -0.80
C VAL A 255 21.18 2.14 0.58
N ILE A 256 21.99 1.11 0.82
CA ILE A 256 22.58 0.90 2.15
C ILE A 256 23.55 2.02 2.50
N GLU A 257 24.41 2.46 1.58
CA GLU A 257 25.34 3.58 1.80
C GLU A 257 24.59 4.88 2.13
N TYR A 258 23.55 5.23 1.36
CA TYR A 258 22.76 6.43 1.66
C TYR A 258 22.10 6.35 3.05
N MET A 259 21.57 5.18 3.41
CA MET A 259 20.95 4.99 4.72
C MET A 259 21.96 5.05 5.87
N GLU A 260 23.17 4.50 5.68
CA GLU A 260 24.25 4.57 6.67
C GLU A 260 24.72 6.01 6.88
N GLU A 261 24.98 6.76 5.79
CA GLU A 261 25.45 8.14 5.86
C GLU A 261 24.39 9.13 6.38
N GLY A 262 23.14 8.94 5.95
CA GLY A 262 22.02 9.85 6.23
C GLY A 262 21.28 9.56 7.54
N GLY A 263 21.71 8.55 8.31
CA GLY A 263 21.00 8.10 9.52
C GLY A 263 19.61 7.53 9.22
N GLY A 264 19.45 6.91 8.05
CA GLY A 264 18.19 6.32 7.59
C GLY A 264 17.81 5.03 8.32
N PHE A 265 18.77 4.33 8.92
CA PHE A 265 18.51 3.16 9.75
C PHE A 265 18.02 3.56 11.14
N ASN A 266 16.77 3.26 11.43
CA ASN A 266 16.16 3.43 12.74
C ASN A 266 15.14 2.31 13.06
N GLU A 267 14.46 2.44 14.20
CA GLU A 267 13.55 1.41 14.71
C GLU A 267 12.37 1.08 13.78
N TYR A 268 12.00 1.98 12.88
CA TYR A 268 10.91 1.82 11.91
C TYR A 268 11.40 1.40 10.53
N THR A 269 12.64 0.94 10.39
CA THR A 269 13.16 0.43 9.12
C THR A 269 12.62 -0.98 8.87
N TYR A 270 12.08 -1.19 7.69
CA TYR A 270 11.55 -2.49 7.25
C TYR A 270 11.81 -2.68 5.76
N LEU A 271 11.64 -3.91 5.27
CA LEU A 271 11.64 -4.19 3.84
C LEU A 271 10.34 -4.85 3.41
N ALA A 272 10.09 -4.83 2.10
CA ALA A 272 9.00 -5.56 1.47
C ALA A 272 9.45 -6.28 0.19
N TRP A 273 8.70 -7.31 -0.18
CA TRP A 273 8.90 -8.09 -1.40
C TRP A 273 7.57 -8.55 -2.01
N ASP A 274 7.60 -8.97 -3.27
CA ASP A 274 6.46 -9.56 -3.97
C ASP A 274 6.52 -11.11 -3.85
N PHE A 275 5.37 -11.78 -3.68
CA PHE A 275 5.29 -13.25 -3.64
C PHE A 275 5.30 -13.86 -5.06
N VAL A 276 6.34 -13.54 -5.82
CA VAL A 276 6.60 -14.01 -7.18
C VAL A 276 8.00 -14.62 -7.26
N ASP A 277 8.36 -15.11 -8.45
CA ASP A 277 9.72 -15.60 -8.73
C ASP A 277 10.79 -14.63 -8.22
N SER A 278 11.76 -15.16 -7.48
CA SER A 278 12.79 -14.37 -6.79
C SER A 278 13.64 -13.51 -7.75
N ALA A 279 13.80 -13.93 -9.00
CA ALA A 279 14.50 -13.18 -10.04
C ALA A 279 13.66 -12.03 -10.63
N LYS A 280 12.35 -11.99 -10.34
CA LYS A 280 11.41 -10.96 -10.82
C LYS A 280 10.90 -10.03 -9.72
N SER A 281 10.89 -10.48 -8.47
CA SER A 281 10.37 -9.71 -7.34
C SER A 281 11.07 -8.37 -7.18
N ARG A 282 10.33 -7.33 -6.82
CA ARG A 282 10.90 -6.04 -6.41
C ARG A 282 11.15 -6.09 -4.91
N ILE A 283 12.31 -5.61 -4.47
CA ILE A 283 12.59 -5.42 -3.04
C ILE A 283 12.43 -3.95 -2.73
N LYS A 284 11.77 -3.61 -1.63
CA LYS A 284 11.59 -2.22 -1.19
C LYS A 284 12.17 -2.06 0.19
N VAL A 285 13.09 -1.13 0.37
CA VAL A 285 13.62 -0.77 1.69
C VAL A 285 12.94 0.52 2.13
N TYR A 286 12.29 0.47 3.29
CA TYR A 286 11.52 1.59 3.84
C TYR A 286 12.28 2.24 4.99
N GLY A 287 12.16 3.56 5.09
CA GLY A 287 12.64 4.33 6.22
C GLY A 287 11.64 5.38 6.66
N VAL A 288 11.84 5.87 7.87
CA VAL A 288 10.98 6.87 8.53
C VAL A 288 11.85 7.97 9.11
N LEU A 289 11.42 9.22 9.01
CA LEU A 289 12.15 10.40 9.50
C LEU A 289 11.16 11.40 10.13
N GLY A 290 11.58 12.06 11.21
CA GLY A 290 10.80 13.15 11.82
C GLY A 290 11.05 14.53 11.19
N ASP A 291 11.98 14.64 10.24
CA ASP A 291 12.32 15.90 9.57
C ASP A 291 11.47 16.08 8.31
N LEU A 292 10.56 17.05 8.38
CA LEU A 292 9.60 17.37 7.31
C LEU A 292 10.01 18.60 6.48
N ARG A 293 11.24 19.08 6.59
CA ARG A 293 11.69 20.23 5.79
C ARG A 293 11.73 19.89 4.31
N THR A 294 11.39 20.85 3.45
CA THR A 294 11.40 20.67 1.99
C THR A 294 12.78 20.25 1.46
N GLU A 295 13.85 20.71 2.11
CA GLU A 295 15.21 20.29 1.82
C GLU A 295 15.40 18.79 2.08
N LYS A 296 14.85 18.28 3.19
CA LYS A 296 14.93 16.86 3.53
C LYS A 296 14.09 15.99 2.58
N VAL A 297 12.90 16.46 2.20
CA VAL A 297 12.08 15.80 1.17
C VAL A 297 12.85 15.67 -0.15
N THR A 298 13.53 16.73 -0.56
CA THR A 298 14.39 16.73 -1.77
C THR A 298 15.59 15.79 -1.61
N GLU A 299 16.25 15.83 -0.46
CA GLU A 299 17.41 14.99 -0.17
C GLU A 299 17.04 13.50 -0.21
N VAL A 300 15.95 13.10 0.44
CA VAL A 300 15.48 11.71 0.44
C VAL A 300 15.09 11.28 -0.97
N TRP A 301 14.29 12.07 -1.69
CA TRP A 301 13.88 11.71 -3.06
C TRP A 301 15.08 11.48 -3.99
N THR A 302 16.13 12.30 -3.85
CA THR A 302 17.32 12.24 -4.71
C THR A 302 18.46 11.39 -4.12
N MET A 303 18.26 10.77 -2.95
CA MET A 303 19.30 10.07 -2.18
C MET A 303 20.56 10.93 -1.96
N GLY A 304 20.38 12.19 -1.54
CA GLY A 304 21.47 13.16 -1.40
C GLY A 304 22.09 13.57 -2.74
N GLY A 305 21.29 13.57 -3.81
CA GLY A 305 21.75 13.83 -5.17
C GLY A 305 22.42 12.66 -5.87
N ARG A 306 22.32 11.41 -5.37
CA ARG A 306 22.79 10.21 -6.09
C ARG A 306 21.89 9.84 -7.26
N LEU A 307 20.60 10.19 -7.20
CA LEU A 307 19.63 10.00 -8.27
C LEU A 307 19.43 11.33 -9.00
N LYS A 308 19.73 11.36 -10.30
CA LYS A 308 19.69 12.55 -11.15
C LYS A 308 19.11 12.30 -12.55
N ASP A 309 18.59 11.11 -12.80
CA ASP A 309 18.01 10.81 -14.10
C ASP A 309 16.75 11.67 -14.35
N PRO A 310 16.36 11.87 -15.62
CA PRO A 310 15.22 12.72 -15.96
C PRO A 310 13.92 12.33 -15.25
N ALA A 311 13.69 11.04 -15.01
CA ALA A 311 12.48 10.59 -14.31
C ALA A 311 12.51 11.01 -12.85
N THR A 312 13.65 10.87 -12.17
CA THR A 312 13.81 11.36 -10.79
C THR A 312 13.56 12.87 -10.69
N VAL A 313 14.09 13.67 -11.61
CA VAL A 313 13.91 15.13 -11.61
C VAL A 313 12.43 15.50 -11.80
N GLN A 314 11.77 14.91 -12.79
CA GLN A 314 10.35 15.15 -13.03
C GLN A 314 9.47 14.69 -11.86
N GLY A 315 9.78 13.53 -11.28
CA GLY A 315 9.09 13.04 -10.08
C GLY A 315 9.25 13.98 -8.88
N LEU A 316 10.43 14.59 -8.70
CA LEU A 316 10.66 15.56 -7.63
C LEU A 316 9.80 16.82 -7.80
N GLU A 317 9.60 17.29 -9.03
CA GLU A 317 8.71 18.43 -9.29
C GLU A 317 7.27 18.12 -8.87
N LEU A 318 6.80 16.89 -9.10
CA LEU A 318 5.48 16.44 -8.67
C LEU A 318 5.37 16.30 -7.15
N VAL A 319 6.40 15.76 -6.50
CA VAL A 319 6.49 15.71 -5.03
C VAL A 319 6.37 17.12 -4.44
N ARG A 320 7.17 18.07 -4.96
CA ARG A 320 7.15 19.46 -4.48
C ARG A 320 5.79 20.10 -4.69
N ARG A 321 5.17 19.91 -5.86
CA ARG A 321 3.82 20.39 -6.14
C ARG A 321 2.80 19.87 -5.13
N LEU A 322 2.79 18.57 -4.85
CA LEU A 322 1.89 17.97 -3.86
C LEU A 322 2.18 18.49 -2.45
N TRP A 323 3.46 18.59 -2.07
CA TRP A 323 3.90 19.09 -0.77
C TRP A 323 3.46 20.56 -0.55
N ASP A 324 3.65 21.41 -1.55
CA ASP A 324 3.25 22.82 -1.51
C ASP A 324 1.73 22.97 -1.41
N LEU A 325 0.97 22.16 -2.15
CA LEU A 325 -0.49 22.12 -2.04
C LEU A 325 -0.95 21.72 -0.63
N LEU A 326 -0.28 20.74 -0.01
CA LEU A 326 -0.57 20.31 1.36
C LEU A 326 -0.17 21.35 2.41
N ASN A 327 0.84 22.18 2.15
CA ASN A 327 1.30 23.22 3.07
C ASN A 327 0.65 24.59 2.85
N GLY A 328 0.03 24.81 1.69
CA GLY A 328 -0.47 26.11 1.23
C GLY A 328 -1.61 26.71 2.05
N ASN A 329 -2.23 25.95 2.96
CA ASN A 329 -3.13 26.47 3.98
C ASN A 329 -2.60 26.06 5.34
N SER A 330 -1.85 26.94 5.99
CA SER A 330 -1.56 26.87 7.41
C SER A 330 -2.88 27.01 8.20
N GLN A 331 -3.66 25.94 8.28
CA GLN A 331 -4.74 25.84 9.24
C GLN A 331 -4.10 25.73 10.62
N GLN A 332 -4.05 26.86 11.31
CA GLN A 332 -3.91 26.93 12.75
C GLN A 332 -5.07 26.15 13.37
N GLY A 333 -4.79 25.18 14.24
CA GLY A 333 -5.80 24.76 15.22
C GLY A 333 -5.79 23.32 15.70
N GLN A 334 -5.21 22.37 14.96
CA GLN A 334 -5.14 20.98 15.42
C GLN A 334 -3.69 20.53 15.42
N GLN A 335 -3.09 20.45 16.61
CA GLN A 335 -1.85 19.71 16.76
C GLN A 335 -2.19 18.22 16.59
N PRO A 336 -1.53 17.50 15.68
CA PRO A 336 -1.70 16.06 15.57
C PRO A 336 -1.30 15.41 16.91
N SER A 337 -2.05 14.40 17.34
CA SER A 337 -1.81 13.68 18.60
C SER A 337 -0.46 12.95 18.64
N LYS A 338 0.11 12.69 17.46
CA LYS A 338 1.46 12.15 17.25
C LYS A 338 2.24 13.08 16.31
N ALA A 339 3.55 13.20 16.53
CA ALA A 339 4.40 14.01 15.66
C ALA A 339 4.33 13.44 14.22
N PRO A 340 4.08 14.29 13.21
CA PRO A 340 4.02 13.83 11.84
C PRO A 340 5.42 13.35 11.39
N ILE A 341 5.45 12.21 10.72
CA ILE A 341 6.68 11.57 10.23
C ILE A 341 6.62 11.47 8.70
N LEU A 342 7.76 11.60 8.05
CA LEU A 342 7.95 11.32 6.63
C LEU A 342 8.35 9.86 6.49
N MET A 343 7.67 9.09 5.64
CA MET A 343 8.16 7.76 5.25
C MET A 343 8.59 7.78 3.79
N TRP A 344 9.48 6.86 3.45
CA TRP A 344 9.94 6.69 2.09
C TRP A 344 10.27 5.23 1.85
N ASN A 345 10.34 4.84 0.57
CA ASN A 345 11.01 3.61 0.19
C ASN A 345 11.90 3.79 -1.04
N TYR A 346 12.85 2.89 -1.17
CA TYR A 346 13.64 2.68 -2.38
C TYR A 346 13.30 1.30 -2.94
N GLU A 347 12.69 1.27 -4.12
CA GLU A 347 12.36 0.05 -4.85
C GLU A 347 13.56 -0.40 -5.70
N ILE A 348 14.15 -1.52 -5.31
CA ILE A 348 15.23 -2.22 -5.98
C ILE A 348 14.62 -3.23 -6.95
N ARG A 349 14.91 -3.07 -8.24
CA ARG A 349 14.44 -3.96 -9.30
C ARG A 349 15.58 -4.83 -9.81
N PRO A 350 15.33 -6.12 -10.11
CA PRO A 350 16.30 -6.97 -10.78
C PRO A 350 16.83 -6.32 -12.06
N GLY A 351 18.15 -6.40 -12.27
CA GLY A 351 18.85 -5.89 -13.44
C GLY A 351 18.93 -4.37 -13.54
N ARG A 352 18.55 -3.62 -12.49
CA ARG A 352 18.68 -2.16 -12.45
C ARG A 352 19.72 -1.72 -11.44
N ASP A 353 20.57 -0.80 -11.86
CA ASP A 353 21.62 -0.20 -11.03
C ASP A 353 21.08 0.93 -10.13
N GLU A 354 19.93 1.51 -10.49
CA GLU A 354 19.31 2.65 -9.80
C GLU A 354 17.99 2.23 -9.13
N PRO A 355 17.82 2.47 -7.82
CA PRO A 355 16.55 2.27 -7.14
C PRO A 355 15.53 3.35 -7.53
N ILE A 356 14.25 3.06 -7.35
CA ILE A 356 13.16 4.01 -7.60
C ILE A 356 12.64 4.55 -6.26
N PRO A 357 12.68 5.87 -6.02
CA PRO A 357 12.19 6.47 -4.78
C PRO A 357 10.66 6.53 -4.77
N LYS A 358 10.10 6.39 -3.56
CA LYS A 358 8.71 6.72 -3.24
C LYS A 358 8.68 7.46 -1.91
N LEU A 359 7.87 8.51 -1.81
CA LEU A 359 7.64 9.24 -0.57
C LEU A 359 6.21 9.02 -0.07
N TYR A 360 6.03 9.07 1.25
CA TYR A 360 4.75 9.00 1.95
C TYR A 360 4.64 10.23 2.85
N LEU A 361 3.68 11.09 2.54
CA LEU A 361 3.47 12.37 3.22
C LEU A 361 2.40 12.21 4.30
N PRO A 362 2.66 12.69 5.54
CA PRO A 362 1.74 12.50 6.65
C PRO A 362 0.50 13.37 6.50
N LEU A 363 -0.67 12.74 6.58
CA LEU A 363 -1.98 13.40 6.51
C LEU A 363 -2.77 13.29 7.82
N LEU A 364 -2.43 12.33 8.69
CA LEU A 364 -3.12 12.14 9.96
C LEU A 364 -3.09 13.42 10.81
N GLY A 365 -4.23 13.79 11.37
CA GLY A 365 -4.40 15.01 12.16
C GLY A 365 -4.62 16.28 11.31
N ARG A 366 -4.64 16.18 9.98
CA ARG A 366 -5.09 17.25 9.10
C ARG A 366 -6.56 17.08 8.78
N ASN A 367 -7.29 18.19 8.66
CA ASN A 367 -8.70 18.19 8.30
C ASN A 367 -8.97 17.41 7.00
N ASP A 368 -9.87 16.42 7.05
CA ASP A 368 -10.09 15.49 5.94
C ASP A 368 -10.74 16.18 4.73
N MET A 369 -11.61 17.18 4.93
CA MET A 369 -12.17 17.98 3.82
C MET A 369 -11.07 18.78 3.11
N PHE A 370 -10.16 19.40 3.87
CA PHE A 370 -9.00 20.10 3.31
C PHE A 370 -8.12 19.15 2.50
N VAL A 371 -7.77 17.99 3.08
CA VAL A 371 -6.98 16.97 2.40
C VAL A 371 -7.68 16.51 1.12
N ALA A 372 -8.99 16.21 1.17
CA ALA A 372 -9.73 15.73 0.02
C ALA A 372 -9.78 16.75 -1.12
N LYS A 373 -10.05 18.02 -0.82
CA LYS A 373 -10.01 19.10 -1.81
C LYS A 373 -8.60 19.32 -2.37
N THR A 374 -7.57 19.14 -1.56
CA THR A 374 -6.17 19.30 -1.97
C THR A 374 -5.74 18.18 -2.93
N LEU A 375 -6.07 16.93 -2.63
CA LEU A 375 -5.82 15.79 -3.51
C LEU A 375 -6.62 15.90 -4.81
N ALA A 376 -7.88 16.34 -4.75
CA ALA A 376 -8.67 16.63 -5.96
C ALA A 376 -8.00 17.66 -6.87
N ARG A 377 -7.47 18.77 -6.32
CA ARG A 377 -6.69 19.77 -7.07
C ARG A 377 -5.39 19.19 -7.63
N PHE A 378 -4.74 18.30 -6.90
CA PHE A 378 -3.53 17.63 -7.37
C PHE A 378 -3.85 16.74 -8.58
N PHE A 379 -4.90 15.91 -8.49
CA PHE A 379 -5.37 15.08 -9.62
C PHE A 379 -5.75 15.90 -10.84
N ASP A 380 -6.42 17.04 -10.66
CA ASP A 380 -6.74 17.96 -11.76
C ASP A 380 -5.45 18.48 -12.43
N SER A 381 -4.42 18.81 -11.63
CA SER A 381 -3.11 19.24 -12.16
C SER A 381 -2.34 18.16 -12.93
N LEU A 382 -2.74 16.89 -12.78
CA LEU A 382 -2.23 15.75 -13.55
C LEU A 382 -3.07 15.45 -14.80
N GLY A 383 -4.21 16.13 -14.97
CA GLY A 383 -5.18 15.85 -16.04
C GLY A 383 -6.15 14.71 -15.71
N TRP A 384 -6.20 14.24 -14.46
CA TRP A 384 -7.11 13.17 -14.01
C TRP A 384 -8.48 13.76 -13.62
N ALA A 385 -9.17 14.28 -14.63
CA ALA A 385 -10.33 15.13 -14.43
C ALA A 385 -11.51 14.39 -13.76
N ASP A 386 -11.68 13.09 -14.01
CA ASP A 386 -12.75 12.28 -13.41
C ASP A 386 -12.48 12.04 -11.91
N GLU A 387 -11.25 11.67 -11.58
CA GLU A 387 -10.77 11.51 -10.20
C GLU A 387 -10.90 12.83 -9.45
N ALA A 388 -10.42 13.93 -10.03
CA ALA A 388 -10.52 15.26 -9.42
C ALA A 388 -11.96 15.66 -9.09
N ARG A 389 -12.91 15.46 -10.01
CA ARG A 389 -14.32 15.82 -9.79
C ARG A 389 -15.01 14.93 -8.76
N SER A 390 -14.67 13.65 -8.70
CA SER A 390 -15.37 12.68 -7.85
C SER A 390 -14.74 12.46 -6.47
N TYR A 391 -13.46 12.80 -6.27
CA TYR A 391 -12.71 12.39 -5.09
C TYR A 391 -13.38 12.79 -3.77
N VAL A 392 -13.77 14.07 -3.59
CA VAL A 392 -14.40 14.54 -2.35
C VAL A 392 -15.70 13.79 -2.04
N ALA A 393 -16.55 13.58 -3.05
CA ALA A 393 -17.79 12.84 -2.89
C ALA A 393 -17.54 11.36 -2.57
N ASN A 394 -16.51 10.76 -3.17
CA ASN A 394 -16.11 9.39 -2.87
C ASN A 394 -15.63 9.24 -1.43
N VAL A 395 -14.83 10.18 -0.90
CA VAL A 395 -14.42 10.16 0.51
C VAL A 395 -15.64 10.22 1.44
N GLN A 396 -16.59 11.12 1.17
CA GLN A 396 -17.83 11.20 1.96
C GLN A 396 -18.64 9.90 1.88
N TYR A 397 -18.69 9.26 0.72
CA TYR A 397 -19.37 7.98 0.55
C TYR A 397 -18.69 6.84 1.32
N LEU A 398 -17.35 6.82 1.37
CA LEU A 398 -16.59 5.83 2.12
C LEU A 398 -16.88 5.91 3.62
N PHE A 399 -17.07 7.12 4.15
CA PHE A 399 -17.31 7.41 5.56
C PHE A 399 -18.62 8.20 5.75
N PRO A 400 -19.79 7.55 5.53
CA PRO A 400 -21.08 8.24 5.47
C PRO A 400 -21.49 8.89 6.80
N ASP A 401 -20.96 8.40 7.92
CA ASP A 401 -21.30 8.87 9.27
C ASP A 401 -20.32 9.96 9.78
N GLU A 402 -19.30 10.30 9.00
CA GLU A 402 -18.30 11.31 9.38
C GLU A 402 -18.58 12.66 8.70
N ASP A 403 -18.42 13.73 9.46
CA ASP A 403 -18.34 15.09 8.92
C ASP A 403 -16.88 15.41 8.57
N LEU A 404 -16.59 15.44 7.27
CA LEU A 404 -15.22 15.71 6.77
C LEU A 404 -14.71 17.09 7.16
N GLU A 405 -15.59 18.06 7.47
CA GLU A 405 -15.17 19.39 7.93
C GLU A 405 -14.71 19.37 9.39
N GLN A 406 -15.04 18.33 10.15
CA GLN A 406 -14.68 18.17 11.56
C GLN A 406 -13.73 17.00 11.81
N SER A 407 -13.57 16.08 10.86
CA SER A 407 -12.67 14.92 10.98
C SER A 407 -11.24 15.24 10.55
N ALA A 408 -10.28 14.53 11.15
CA ALA A 408 -8.87 14.62 10.84
C ALA A 408 -8.16 13.26 10.96
N ARG A 409 -8.90 12.17 10.71
CA ARG A 409 -8.49 10.80 11.04
C ARG A 409 -8.64 9.81 9.89
N LEU A 410 -9.26 10.23 8.79
CA LEU A 410 -9.59 9.31 7.69
C LEU A 410 -8.38 9.12 6.78
N HIS A 411 -7.66 10.20 6.47
CA HIS A 411 -6.42 10.13 5.70
C HIS A 411 -5.20 10.01 6.60
N SER A 412 -4.57 8.83 6.66
CA SER A 412 -3.29 8.67 7.35
C SER A 412 -2.10 9.16 6.51
N TRP A 413 -2.08 8.78 5.22
CA TRP A 413 -0.95 8.99 4.32
C TRP A 413 -1.36 9.26 2.88
N VAL A 414 -0.51 9.96 2.14
CA VAL A 414 -0.49 9.91 0.67
C VAL A 414 0.91 9.58 0.19
N SER A 415 1.04 8.58 -0.68
CA SER A 415 2.33 8.24 -1.30
C SER A 415 2.44 8.70 -2.73
N LEU A 416 3.64 9.07 -3.17
CA LEU A 416 3.94 9.41 -4.55
C LEU A 416 5.18 8.66 -5.03
N ALA A 417 5.08 8.00 -6.18
CA ALA A 417 6.19 7.51 -6.97
C ALA A 417 6.02 7.92 -8.43
N TYR A 418 7.13 7.98 -9.17
CA TYR A 418 7.11 8.33 -10.58
C TYR A 418 8.09 7.46 -11.37
N THR A 419 7.67 7.04 -12.56
CA THR A 419 8.56 6.43 -13.56
C THR A 419 8.15 6.90 -14.94
N SER A 420 9.08 7.05 -15.88
CA SER A 420 8.74 7.45 -17.25
C SER A 420 7.79 6.49 -17.97
N GLN A 421 7.79 5.20 -17.59
CA GLN A 421 6.98 4.18 -18.24
C GLN A 421 5.50 4.23 -17.82
N ALA A 422 5.23 4.55 -16.55
CA ALA A 422 3.91 4.42 -15.97
C ALA A 422 3.36 5.70 -15.35
N GLY A 423 4.07 6.82 -15.53
CA GLY A 423 3.65 8.12 -15.05
C GLY A 423 3.60 8.19 -13.53
N VAL A 424 2.60 8.91 -13.03
CA VAL A 424 2.40 9.15 -11.60
C VAL A 424 1.68 7.97 -10.95
N TYR A 425 2.26 7.49 -9.85
CA TYR A 425 1.58 6.62 -8.90
C TYR A 425 1.26 7.41 -7.65
N ASN A 426 -0.02 7.55 -7.34
CA ASN A 426 -0.46 8.19 -6.11
C ASN A 426 -1.29 7.19 -5.29
N GLU A 427 -0.88 6.94 -4.05
CA GLU A 427 -1.64 6.05 -3.16
C GLU A 427 -2.23 6.88 -2.03
N GLY A 428 -3.55 6.81 -1.83
CA GLY A 428 -4.26 7.63 -0.85
C GLY A 428 -5.32 6.85 -0.07
N LEU A 429 -5.55 7.35 1.16
CA LEU A 429 -6.30 6.77 2.29
C LEU A 429 -5.68 5.49 2.87
N GLY A 430 -5.65 5.42 4.20
CA GLY A 430 -5.07 4.36 5.01
C GLY A 430 -5.69 4.43 6.39
#